data_AF-A0A3D3HY95-F1
#
_entry.id   AF-A0A3D3HY95-F1
#
_cell.length_a   1.000
_cell.length_b   1.000
_cell.length_c   1.000
_cell.angle_alpha   90.00
_cell.angle_beta   90.00
_cell.angle_gamma   90.00
#
_symmetry.space_group_name_H-M   'P 1'
#
loop_
_entity.id
_entity.type
_entity.pdbx_description
1 polymer ?
#
loop_
_entity_poly.entity_id
_entity_poly.type
_entity_poly.pdbx_seq_one_letter_code
_entity_poly.pdbx_strand_id
1 'polypeptide(L)' 'PDGPTIGGYPLVGVMIRADDEVLSRLGPGAVRHWHAITRAEAEDLCTEDQRQRARWIETVRQGLALRR' A
#
# COMPACT_ATOMS: atom_id res chain seq x y z
N PRO A 1 11.91 -2.89 0.03
CA PRO A 1 11.31 -3.46 -1.20
C PRO A 1 12.48 -3.91 -2.08
N ASP A 2 12.62 -5.22 -2.29
CA ASP A 2 13.88 -5.81 -2.76
C ASP A 2 13.69 -6.55 -4.10
N GLY A 3 12.72 -6.09 -4.90
CA GLY A 3 12.46 -6.61 -6.24
C GLY A 3 13.55 -6.21 -7.25
N PRO A 4 13.72 -6.96 -8.34
CA PRO A 4 14.71 -6.65 -9.37
C PRO A 4 14.35 -5.36 -10.12
N THR A 5 15.35 -4.53 -10.42
CA THR A 5 15.18 -3.31 -11.22
C THR A 5 14.89 -3.61 -12.70
N ILE A 6 15.46 -4.68 -13.25
CA ILE A 6 15.27 -5.11 -14.65
C ILE A 6 14.79 -6.56 -14.65
N GLY A 7 13.72 -6.84 -15.39
CA GLY A 7 13.19 -8.19 -15.60
C GLY A 7 12.87 -8.42 -17.08
N GLY A 8 12.98 -9.68 -17.53
CA GLY A 8 12.72 -10.09 -18.93
C GLY A 8 11.37 -10.76 -19.16
N TYR A 9 10.47 -10.73 -18.16
CA TYR A 9 9.18 -11.40 -18.22
C TYR A 9 8.05 -10.42 -18.52
N PRO A 10 7.00 -10.84 -19.26
CA PRO A 10 5.83 -10.01 -19.45
C PRO A 10 5.08 -9.80 -18.12
N LEU A 11 4.59 -8.59 -17.90
CA LEU A 11 3.75 -8.25 -16.75
C LEU A 11 2.28 -8.20 -17.19
N VAL A 12 1.44 -9.04 -16.57
CA VAL A 12 0.00 -9.14 -16.88
C VAL A 12 -0.80 -8.06 -16.15
N GLY A 13 -0.27 -7.53 -15.06
CA GLY A 13 -0.88 -6.47 -14.28
C GLY A 13 0.10 -5.92 -13.25
N VAL A 14 -0.19 -4.74 -12.74
CA VAL A 14 0.55 -4.11 -11.64
C VAL A 14 -0.41 -3.80 -10.52
N MET A 15 0.02 -4.06 -9.30
CA MET A 15 -0.73 -3.69 -8.11
C MET A 15 -0.51 -2.21 -7.80
N ILE A 16 -1.54 -1.56 -7.26
CA ILE A 16 -1.44 -0.17 -6.82
C ILE A 16 -0.63 -0.04 -5.54
N ARG A 17 -0.05 1.14 -5.33
CA ARG A 17 0.77 1.43 -4.15
C ARG A 17 -0.01 1.40 -2.83
N ALA A 18 -1.31 1.72 -2.86
CA ALA A 18 -2.16 1.70 -1.67
C ALA A 18 -2.27 0.30 -1.04
N ASP A 19 -2.10 -0.77 -1.83
CA ASP A 19 -2.23 -2.16 -1.37
C ASP A 19 -0.91 -2.74 -0.82
N ASP A 20 0.18 -1.97 -0.79
CA ASP A 20 1.51 -2.48 -0.41
C ASP A 20 1.55 -3.01 1.03
N GLU A 21 0.88 -2.34 1.97
CA GLU A 21 0.80 -2.80 3.36
C GLU A 21 0.06 -4.14 3.48
N VAL A 22 -0.92 -4.37 2.61
CA VAL A 22 -1.69 -5.61 2.59
C VAL A 22 -0.81 -6.78 2.18
N LEU A 23 0.12 -6.60 1.23
CA LEU A 23 1.08 -7.63 0.84
C LEU A 23 2.05 -7.99 1.97
N SER A 24 2.48 -7.00 2.75
CA SER A 24 3.42 -7.22 3.85
C SER A 24 2.91 -8.19 4.92
N ARG A 25 1.59 -8.42 4.97
CA ARG A 25 0.91 -9.28 5.94
C ARG A 25 0.59 -10.67 5.39
N LEU A 26 0.97 -10.99 4.15
CA LEU A 26 0.69 -12.28 3.55
C LEU A 26 1.62 -13.37 4.12
N GLY A 27 1.01 -14.42 4.65
CA GLY A 27 1.70 -15.64 5.07
C GLY A 27 1.63 -16.75 4.01
N PRO A 28 2.44 -17.81 4.17
CA PRO A 28 2.32 -19.01 3.33
C PRO A 28 0.90 -19.57 3.36
N GLY A 29 0.34 -19.88 2.18
CA GLY A 29 -1.03 -20.39 2.04
C GLY A 29 -2.13 -19.33 2.06
N ALA A 30 -1.79 -18.04 2.21
CA ALA A 30 -2.77 -16.97 2.08
C ALA A 30 -3.32 -16.90 0.64
N VAL A 31 -4.64 -16.82 0.51
CA VAL A 31 -5.33 -16.70 -0.78
C VAL A 31 -5.70 -15.23 -1.02
N ARG A 32 -5.51 -14.77 -2.26
CA ARG A 32 -5.90 -13.43 -2.71
C ARG A 32 -6.63 -13.49 -4.04
N HIS A 33 -7.62 -12.61 -4.17
CA HIS A 33 -8.32 -12.36 -5.42
C HIS A 33 -7.88 -11.00 -5.97
N TRP A 34 -7.59 -10.97 -7.26
CA TRP A 34 -7.23 -9.75 -7.97
C TRP A 34 -8.48 -9.10 -8.53
N HIS A 35 -8.62 -7.79 -8.31
CA HIS A 35 -9.69 -6.99 -8.86
C HIS A 35 -9.11 -6.01 -9.86
N ALA A 36 -9.63 -6.03 -11.09
CA ALA A 36 -9.29 -5.02 -12.07
C ALA A 36 -9.97 -3.71 -11.68
N ILE A 37 -9.20 -2.63 -11.66
CA ILE A 37 -9.67 -1.28 -11.37
C ILE A 37 -9.19 -0.32 -12.47
N THR A 38 -9.87 0.80 -12.58
CA THR A 38 -9.48 1.90 -13.44
C THR A 38 -8.32 2.69 -12.84
N ARG A 39 -7.67 3.49 -13.70
CA ARG A 39 -6.65 4.44 -13.24
C ARG A 39 -7.19 5.49 -12.27
N ALA A 40 -8.41 5.98 -12.49
CA ALA A 40 -9.02 6.98 -11.61
C ALA A 40 -9.25 6.41 -10.21
N GLU A 41 -9.80 5.20 -10.11
CA GLU A 41 -9.97 4.50 -8.83
C GLU A 41 -8.62 4.28 -8.12
N ALA A 42 -7.57 3.92 -8.87
CA ALA A 42 -6.23 3.78 -8.32
C ALA A 42 -5.67 5.10 -7.74
N GLU A 43 -5.90 6.23 -8.41
CA GLU A 43 -5.48 7.56 -7.96
C GLU A 43 -6.24 8.01 -6.70
N ASP A 44 -7.55 7.75 -6.65
CA ASP A 44 -8.40 8.04 -5.49
C ASP A 44 -7.96 7.23 -4.26
N LEU A 45 -7.74 5.92 -4.43
CA LEU A 45 -7.25 5.03 -3.36
C LEU A 45 -5.88 5.46 -2.84
N CYS A 46 -4.96 5.84 -3.73
CA CYS A 46 -3.64 6.32 -3.34
C CYS A 46 -3.72 7.64 -2.55
N THR A 47 -4.62 8.53 -2.95
CA THR A 47 -4.83 9.81 -2.24
C THR A 47 -5.41 9.58 -0.85
N GLU A 48 -6.37 8.67 -0.71
CA GLU A 48 -6.96 8.36 0.60
C GLU A 48 -5.98 7.64 1.53
N ASP A 49 -5.18 6.69 1.02
CA ASP A 49 -4.10 6.04 1.78
C ASP A 49 -3.09 7.08 2.33
N GLN A 50 -2.66 8.03 1.49
CA GLN A 50 -1.76 9.11 1.92
C GLN A 50 -2.37 9.98 3.02
N ARG A 51 -3.65 10.33 2.90
CA ARG A 51 -4.38 11.10 3.93
C ARG A 51 -4.48 10.33 5.24
N GLN A 52 -4.79 9.04 5.18
CA GLN A 52 -4.86 8.17 6.36
C GLN A 52 -3.51 8.07 7.06
N ARG A 53 -2.43 7.84 6.31
CA ARG A 53 -1.06 7.81 6.86
C ARG A 53 -0.68 9.14 7.49
N ALA A 54 -0.97 10.27 6.84
CA ALA A 54 -0.69 11.59 7.41
C ALA A 54 -1.44 11.82 8.74
N ARG A 55 -2.73 11.46 8.81
CA ARG A 55 -3.53 11.52 10.04
C ARG A 55 -2.97 10.63 11.15
N TRP A 56 -2.57 9.41 10.82
CA TRP A 56 -1.97 8.48 11.77
C TRP A 56 -0.65 9.02 12.32
N ILE A 57 0.23 9.54 11.46
CA ILE A 57 1.54 10.08 11.86
C ILE A 57 1.34 11.23 12.84
N GLU A 58 0.40 12.13 12.55
CA GLU A 58 0.09 13.25 13.43
C GLU A 58 -0.46 12.78 14.78
N THR A 59 -1.37 11.80 14.78
CA THR A 59 -1.90 11.19 16.01
C THR A 59 -0.77 10.61 16.89
N VAL A 60 0.17 9.89 16.28
CA VAL A 60 1.32 9.32 17.00
C VAL A 60 2.23 10.40 17.56
N ARG A 61 2.49 11.48 16.81
CA ARG A 61 3.28 12.63 17.29
C ARG A 61 2.67 13.27 18.52
N GLN A 62 1.37 13.52 18.51
CA GLN A 62 0.64 14.10 19.64
C GLN A 62 0.68 13.17 20.86
N GLY A 63 0.46 11.87 20.67
CA GLY A 63 0.54 10.87 21.75
C GLY A 63 1.93 10.75 22.37
N LEU A 64 3.00 10.90 21.59
CA LEU A 64 4.38 10.92 22.10
C LEU A 64 4.69 12.21 22.86
N ALA A 65 4.15 13.35 22.43
CA ALA A 65 4.33 14.63 23.11
C ALA A 65 3.68 14.67 24.49
N LEU A 66 2.53 14.00 24.66
CA LEU A 66 1.81 13.92 25.95
C LEU A 66 2.47 12.98 26.98
N ARG A 67 3.46 12.17 26.56
CA ARG A 67 4.20 11.22 27.41
C ARG A 67 5.56 11.74 27.86
N ARG A 68 5.96 12.94 27.43
CA ARG A 68 7.16 13.66 27.88
C ARG A 68 6.76 14.71 28.91
#